data_AF-A0A0P7FT65-F1
#
_entry.id   AF-A0A0P7FT65-F1
#
_cell.length_a   1.000
_cell.length_b   1.000
_cell.length_c   1.000
_cell.angle_alpha   90.00
_cell.angle_beta   90.00
_cell.angle_gamma   90.00
#
_symmetry.space_group_name_H-M   'P 1'
#
loop_
_entity.id
_entity.type
_entity.pdbx_description
1 polymer ?
#
loop_
_entity_poly.entity_id
_entity_poly.type
_entity_poly.pdbx_seq_one_letter_code
_entity_poly.pdbx_strand_id
1 'polypeptide(L)'
;MLFPTHLAIAALLGWRSRLSTAWLLVGAALPDAVDKSLATLGVVDLFHTVGHSGLLVVLAVPVAYYSRSGLALAAGWGSHLLLDALHIVVNGRPTDTLFLVWPLAVPPMPMALPPLSFARQYLWSPSFFLELVIWAALAAVVVVDRRRGTA
;
A
#
# COMPACT_ATOMS: atom_id res chain seq x y z
N MET A 1 -3.44 4.96 -0.69
CA MET A 1 -4.14 4.86 -2.00
C MET A 1 -5.34 3.95 -1.83
N LEU A 2 -6.14 3.66 -2.87
CA LEU A 2 -7.14 2.59 -2.72
C LEU A 2 -6.44 1.23 -2.65
N PHE A 3 -6.99 0.34 -1.82
CA PHE A 3 -6.51 -1.04 -1.63
C PHE A 3 -6.20 -1.79 -2.95
N PRO A 4 -7.06 -1.75 -3.99
CA PRO A 4 -6.77 -2.43 -5.25
C PRO A 4 -5.49 -1.95 -5.93
N THR A 5 -5.08 -0.70 -5.74
CA THR A 5 -3.87 -0.13 -6.35
C THR A 5 -2.61 -0.68 -5.73
N HIS A 6 -2.61 -0.95 -4.42
CA HIS A 6 -1.50 -1.64 -3.77
C HIS A 6 -1.32 -3.05 -4.34
N LEU A 7 -2.42 -3.78 -4.54
CA LEU A 7 -2.37 -5.12 -5.14
C LEU A 7 -1.92 -5.08 -6.61
N ALA A 8 -2.38 -4.09 -7.37
CA ALA A 8 -1.98 -3.88 -8.76
C ALA A 8 -0.47 -3.63 -8.90
N ILE A 9 0.09 -2.78 -8.03
CA ILE A 9 1.54 -2.53 -7.99
C ILE A 9 2.29 -3.79 -7.54
N ALA A 10 1.80 -4.51 -6.53
CA ALA A 10 2.40 -5.78 -6.10
C ALA A 10 2.42 -6.83 -7.23
N ALA A 11 1.35 -6.92 -8.02
CA ALA A 11 1.28 -7.79 -9.19
C ALA A 11 2.29 -7.37 -10.28
N LEU A 12 2.39 -6.06 -10.56
CA LEU A 12 3.36 -5.50 -11.49
C LEU A 12 4.80 -5.79 -11.06
N LEU A 13 5.10 -5.63 -9.76
CA LEU A 13 6.39 -5.96 -9.17
C LEU A 13 6.72 -7.44 -9.37
N GLY A 14 5.78 -8.35 -9.09
CA GLY A 14 6.00 -9.79 -9.26
C GLY A 14 6.34 -10.16 -10.70
N TRP A 15 5.58 -9.58 -11.64
CA TRP A 15 5.82 -9.77 -13.06
C TRP A 15 7.15 -9.17 -13.56
N ARG A 16 7.73 -8.18 -12.88
CA ARG A 16 9.04 -7.58 -13.24
C ARG A 16 10.24 -8.18 -12.51
N SER A 17 10.07 -8.67 -11.29
CA SER A 17 11.18 -8.94 -10.36
C SER A 17 11.53 -10.43 -10.17
N ARG A 18 10.85 -11.35 -10.86
CA ARG A 18 10.92 -12.81 -10.63
C ARG A 18 10.65 -13.22 -9.16
N LEU A 19 10.12 -12.31 -8.35
CA LEU A 19 9.66 -12.59 -7.00
C LEU A 19 8.29 -13.26 -7.05
N SER A 20 7.96 -14.03 -6.01
CA SER A 20 6.66 -14.67 -5.94
C SER A 20 5.54 -13.62 -5.85
N THR A 21 4.72 -13.54 -6.90
CA THR A 21 3.56 -12.64 -6.94
C THR A 21 2.61 -12.91 -5.77
N ALA A 22 2.43 -14.17 -5.38
CA ALA A 22 1.58 -14.52 -4.24
C ALA A 22 2.08 -13.87 -2.94
N TRP A 23 3.38 -13.98 -2.65
CA TRP A 23 3.96 -13.38 -1.44
C TRP A 23 3.99 -11.86 -1.49
N LEU A 24 4.18 -11.26 -2.67
CA LEU A 24 4.04 -9.81 -2.86
C LEU A 24 2.62 -9.33 -2.56
N LEU A 25 1.60 -10.04 -3.03
CA LEU A 25 0.20 -9.72 -2.76
C LEU A 25 -0.13 -9.87 -1.27
N VAL A 26 0.35 -10.94 -0.62
CA VAL A 26 0.19 -11.12 0.82
C VAL A 26 0.83 -9.96 1.58
N GLY A 27 2.06 -9.59 1.23
CA GLY A 27 2.78 -8.49 1.87
C GLY A 27 2.07 -7.15 1.68
N ALA A 28 1.58 -6.89 0.46
CA ALA A 28 0.83 -5.68 0.16
C ALA A 28 -0.57 -5.65 0.77
N ALA A 29 -1.18 -6.80 1.08
CA ALA A 29 -2.48 -6.84 1.73
C ALA A 29 -2.40 -6.75 3.27
N LEU A 30 -1.26 -7.16 3.84
CA LEU A 30 -1.07 -7.34 5.27
C LEU A 30 -1.34 -6.07 6.10
N PRO A 31 -0.81 -4.87 5.75
CA PRO A 31 -1.03 -3.66 6.56
C PRO A 31 -2.51 -3.35 6.77
N ASP A 32 -3.26 -3.36 5.67
CA ASP A 32 -4.69 -3.09 5.64
C ASP A 32 -5.50 -4.17 6.35
N ALA A 33 -5.16 -5.45 6.16
CA ALA A 33 -5.84 -6.54 6.83
C ALA A 33 -5.71 -6.45 8.36
N VAL A 34 -4.53 -6.05 8.85
CA VAL A 34 -4.29 -5.85 10.29
C VAL A 34 -5.02 -4.62 10.79
N ASP A 35 -4.73 -3.44 10.23
CA ASP A 35 -5.14 -2.18 10.84
C ASP A 35 -6.64 -1.93 10.68
N LYS A 36 -7.24 -2.30 9.54
CA LYS A 36 -8.68 -2.18 9.36
C LYS A 36 -9.44 -3.13 10.28
N SER A 37 -8.91 -4.33 10.55
CA SER A 37 -9.53 -5.25 11.51
C SER A 37 -9.44 -4.70 12.93
N LEU A 38 -8.27 -4.21 13.35
CA LEU A 38 -8.09 -3.61 14.68
C LEU A 38 -8.99 -2.40 14.88
N ALA A 39 -9.07 -1.51 13.88
CA ALA A 39 -9.94 -0.33 13.94
C ALA A 39 -11.44 -0.70 13.95
N THR A 40 -11.85 -1.66 13.12
CA THR A 40 -13.26 -2.12 13.08
C THR A 40 -13.68 -2.79 14.39
N LEU A 41 -12.75 -3.48 15.05
CA LEU A 41 -12.98 -4.09 16.37
C LEU A 41 -12.87 -3.08 17.53
N GLY A 42 -12.55 -1.81 17.26
CA GLY A 42 -12.40 -0.77 18.28
C GLY A 42 -11.16 -0.93 19.16
N VAL A 43 -10.14 -1.69 18.71
CA VAL A 43 -8.87 -1.85 19.43
C VAL A 43 -8.00 -0.60 19.29
N VAL A 44 -8.10 0.08 18.15
CA VAL A 44 -7.42 1.34 17.85
C VAL A 44 -8.39 2.28 17.12
N ASP A 45 -8.19 3.59 17.25
CA ASP A 45 -9.05 4.59 16.61
C ASP A 45 -8.59 5.00 15.19
N LEU A 46 -7.44 4.48 14.74
CA LEU A 46 -6.80 4.85 13.48
C LEU A 46 -6.71 3.65 12.53
N PHE A 47 -6.93 3.90 11.23
CA PHE A 47 -6.79 2.90 10.17
C PHE A 47 -5.34 2.67 9.69
N HIS A 48 -4.40 3.47 10.21
CA HIS A 48 -2.96 3.34 9.95
C HIS A 48 -2.22 3.28 11.29
N THR A 49 -1.94 2.07 11.77
CA THR A 49 -1.33 1.79 13.08
C THR A 49 -0.24 0.71 12.98
N VAL A 50 -0.50 -0.51 13.46
CA VAL A 50 0.48 -1.58 13.64
C VAL A 50 1.03 -2.05 12.29
N GLY A 51 0.15 -2.46 11.39
CA GLY A 51 0.48 -3.02 10.09
C GLY A 51 1.16 -2.02 9.15
N HIS A 52 0.83 -0.73 9.29
CA HIS A 52 1.44 0.37 8.54
C HIS A 52 2.64 1.03 9.23
N SER A 53 2.99 0.61 10.45
CA SER A 53 4.15 1.18 11.15
C SER A 53 5.45 0.78 10.45
N GLY A 54 6.19 1.79 9.99
CA GLY A 54 7.53 1.63 9.43
C GLY A 54 8.53 1.05 10.42
N LEU A 55 8.24 1.10 11.73
CA LEU A 55 9.06 0.46 12.76
C LEU A 55 9.13 -1.07 12.59
N LEU A 56 8.13 -1.68 11.91
CA LEU A 56 8.18 -3.10 11.55
C LEU A 56 9.30 -3.46 10.57
N VAL A 57 10.07 -2.48 10.06
CA VAL A 57 11.30 -2.72 9.29
C VAL A 57 12.28 -3.63 10.03
N VAL A 58 12.32 -3.57 11.36
CA VAL A 58 13.19 -4.44 12.19
C VAL A 58 12.83 -5.92 12.07
N LEU A 59 11.58 -6.23 11.70
CA LEU A 59 11.11 -7.59 11.40
C LEU A 59 11.17 -7.88 9.89
N ALA A 60 10.80 -6.91 9.06
CA ALA A 60 10.75 -7.06 7.61
C ALA A 60 12.13 -7.37 7.03
N VAL A 61 13.20 -6.75 7.56
CA VAL A 61 14.58 -6.97 7.09
C VAL A 61 15.04 -8.41 7.33
N PRO A 62 15.02 -8.97 8.56
CA PRO A 62 15.34 -10.39 8.77
C PRO A 62 14.51 -11.34 7.90
N VAL A 63 13.20 -11.09 7.77
CA VAL A 63 12.31 -11.89 6.92
C VAL A 63 12.75 -11.83 5.45
N ALA A 64 13.14 -10.65 4.96
CA ALA A 64 13.66 -10.49 3.61
C ALA A 64 14.96 -11.26 3.36
N TYR A 65 15.87 -11.29 4.34
CA TYR A 65 17.14 -12.02 4.23
C TYR A 65 16.98 -13.54 4.33
N TYR A 66 15.95 -14.03 5.03
CA TYR A 66 15.77 -15.46 5.28
C TYR A 66 15.42 -16.26 4.01
N SER A 67 14.62 -15.71 3.10
CA SER A 67 14.23 -16.41 1.88
C SER A 67 13.74 -15.47 0.77
N ARG A 68 13.72 -15.97 -0.48
CA ARG A 68 13.12 -15.21 -1.61
C ARG A 68 11.64 -14.92 -1.41
N SER A 69 10.91 -15.82 -0.75
CA SER A 69 9.50 -15.61 -0.39
C SER A 69 9.35 -14.53 0.68
N GLY A 70 10.24 -14.52 1.67
CA GLY A 70 10.32 -13.46 2.68
C GLY A 70 10.68 -12.09 2.07
N LEU A 71 11.60 -12.06 1.10
CA LEU A 71 11.90 -10.85 0.32
C LEU A 71 10.67 -10.36 -0.44
N ALA A 72 9.93 -11.26 -1.10
CA ALA A 72 8.69 -10.92 -1.79
C ALA A 72 7.62 -10.35 -0.83
N LEU A 73 7.44 -10.96 0.34
CA LEU A 73 6.55 -10.48 1.39
C LEU A 73 6.96 -9.08 1.87
N ALA A 74 8.22 -8.88 2.23
CA ALA A 74 8.75 -7.60 2.71
C ALA A 74 8.66 -6.50 1.64
N ALA A 75 8.93 -6.84 0.37
CA ALA A 75 8.80 -5.91 -0.75
C ALA A 75 7.33 -5.51 -0.99
N GLY A 76 6.39 -6.46 -0.89
CA GLY A 76 4.96 -6.18 -0.99
C GLY A 76 4.51 -5.22 0.10
N TRP A 77 4.88 -5.52 1.35
CA TRP A 77 4.62 -4.67 2.51
C TRP A 77 5.23 -3.27 2.34
N GLY A 78 6.52 -3.19 2.00
CA GLY A 78 7.20 -1.90 1.80
C GLY A 78 6.61 -1.08 0.66
N SER A 79 6.19 -1.72 -0.43
CA SER A 79 5.50 -1.04 -1.54
C SER A 79 4.16 -0.46 -1.10
N HIS A 80 3.45 -1.14 -0.19
CA HIS A 80 2.18 -0.63 0.35
C HIS A 80 2.40 0.66 1.13
N LEU A 81 3.30 0.63 2.12
CA LEU A 81 3.62 1.79 2.96
C LEU A 81 4.12 2.97 2.12
N LEU A 82 4.98 2.71 1.13
CA LEU A 82 5.50 3.75 0.25
C LEU A 82 4.39 4.43 -0.55
N LEU A 83 3.47 3.65 -1.13
CA LEU A 83 2.35 4.20 -1.90
C LEU A 83 1.39 4.99 -1.01
N ASP A 84 1.18 4.56 0.22
CA ASP A 84 0.36 5.30 1.18
C ASP A 84 1.00 6.62 1.60
N ALA A 85 2.28 6.61 1.95
CA ALA A 85 3.01 7.82 2.27
C ALA A 85 3.02 8.80 1.07
N LEU A 86 3.28 8.29 -0.13
CA LEU A 86 3.25 9.08 -1.36
C LEU A 86 1.87 9.71 -1.57
N HIS A 87 0.80 8.92 -1.49
CA HIS A 87 -0.57 9.40 -1.63
C HIS A 87 -0.93 10.47 -0.59
N ILE A 88 -0.54 10.26 0.66
CA ILE A 88 -0.80 11.21 1.74
C ILE A 88 -0.10 12.55 1.48
N VAL A 89 1.18 12.50 1.06
CA VAL A 89 1.96 13.70 0.71
C VAL A 89 1.39 14.41 -0.51
N VAL A 90 1.06 13.65 -1.58
CA VAL A 90 0.47 14.19 -2.82
C VAL A 90 -0.89 14.85 -2.57
N ASN A 91 -1.66 14.36 -1.60
CA ASN A 91 -2.91 14.99 -1.17
C ASN A 91 -2.72 16.15 -0.18
N GLY A 92 -1.49 16.61 0.05
CA GLY A 92 -1.19 17.80 0.86
C GLY A 92 -1.29 17.57 2.37
N ARG A 93 -1.19 16.32 2.84
CA ARG A 93 -1.32 15.96 4.27
C ARG A 93 -0.05 15.29 4.82
N PRO A 94 1.16 15.87 4.64
CA PRO A 94 2.42 15.19 4.99
C PRO A 94 2.51 14.82 6.47
N THR A 95 1.89 15.56 7.39
CA THR A 95 1.84 15.21 8.82
C THR A 95 1.14 13.89 9.11
N ASP A 96 0.26 13.45 8.20
CA ASP A 96 -0.42 12.16 8.38
C ASP A 96 0.51 10.98 8.14
N THR A 97 1.67 11.19 7.51
CA THR A 97 2.72 10.16 7.37
C THR A 97 3.37 9.76 8.70
N LEU A 98 3.03 10.42 9.81
CA LEU A 98 3.41 10.00 11.16
C LEU A 98 2.92 8.60 11.52
N PHE A 99 1.98 8.01 10.76
CA PHE A 99 1.66 6.59 10.87
C PHE A 99 2.90 5.68 10.76
N LEU A 100 3.93 6.09 10.00
CA LEU A 100 5.16 5.32 9.82
C LEU A 100 5.97 5.16 11.11
N VAL A 101 5.77 6.04 12.09
CA VAL A 101 6.46 6.00 13.39
C VAL A 101 5.52 5.61 14.52
N TRP A 102 4.29 5.20 14.21
CA TRP A 102 3.35 4.71 15.22
C TRP A 102 3.98 3.54 16.02
N PRO A 103 3.85 3.48 17.36
CA PRO A 103 3.03 4.33 18.23
C PRO A 103 3.76 5.56 18.81
N LEU A 104 4.98 5.86 18.37
CA LEU A 104 5.81 6.94 18.95
C LEU A 104 5.24 8.33 18.68
N ALA A 105 4.52 8.49 17.57
CA ALA A 105 3.74 9.68 17.26
C ALA A 105 2.46 9.31 16.50
N VAL A 106 1.48 10.21 16.55
CA VAL A 106 0.22 10.11 15.81
C VAL A 106 -0.03 11.42 15.07
N PRO A 107 -0.75 11.40 13.93
CA PRO A 107 -1.16 12.62 13.25
C PRO A 107 -1.98 13.53 14.19
N PRO A 108 -1.72 14.85 14.24
CA PRO A 108 -2.45 15.76 15.12
C PRO A 108 -3.91 15.95 14.70
N MET A 109 -4.20 15.78 13.40
CA MET A 109 -5.53 15.94 12.79
C MET A 109 -5.83 14.76 11.88
N PRO A 110 -5.99 13.54 12.43
CA PRO A 110 -6.16 12.33 11.63
C PRO A 110 -7.42 12.41 10.76
N MET A 111 -7.36 11.81 9.58
CA MET A 111 -8.52 11.75 8.69
C MET A 111 -9.55 10.76 9.23
N ALA A 112 -10.49 11.26 10.03
CA ALA A 112 -11.57 10.48 10.64
C ALA A 112 -12.86 10.52 9.80
N LEU A 113 -12.77 10.18 8.51
CA LEU A 113 -13.93 10.14 7.63
C LEU A 113 -14.53 8.73 7.58
N PRO A 114 -15.87 8.59 7.70
CA PRO A 114 -16.54 7.35 7.35
C PRO A 114 -16.19 6.89 5.91
N PRO A 115 -16.25 5.58 5.60
CA PRO A 115 -15.80 5.04 4.32
C PRO A 115 -16.42 5.71 3.09
N LEU A 116 -17.73 5.98 3.11
CA LEU A 116 -18.44 6.58 1.97
C LEU A 116 -18.05 8.05 1.77
N SER A 117 -17.88 8.82 2.85
CA SER A 117 -17.40 10.20 2.78
C SER A 117 -15.95 10.26 2.33
N PHE A 118 -15.11 9.35 2.80
CA PHE A 118 -13.74 9.21 2.31
C PHE A 118 -13.73 8.95 0.81
N ALA A 119 -14.51 7.97 0.32
CA ALA A 119 -14.58 7.65 -1.10
C ALA A 119 -15.02 8.85 -1.95
N ARG A 120 -16.01 9.63 -1.48
CA ARG A 120 -16.47 10.84 -2.18
C ARG A 120 -15.41 11.94 -2.21
N GLN A 121 -14.70 12.17 -1.11
CA GLN A 121 -13.60 13.13 -1.06
C GLN A 121 -12.39 12.65 -1.87
N TYR A 122 -12.19 11.33 -1.94
CA TYR A 122 -11.09 10.73 -2.68
C TYR A 122 -11.24 10.95 -4.18
N LEU A 123 -12.47 10.79 -4.70
CA LEU A 123 -12.82 11.26 -6.04
C LEU A 123 -12.45 12.74 -6.12
N TRP A 124 -11.66 13.11 -7.14
CA TRP A 124 -11.11 14.47 -7.35
C TRP A 124 -9.87 14.86 -6.55
N SER A 125 -9.34 13.99 -5.68
CA SER A 125 -8.04 14.25 -5.05
C SER A 125 -6.89 14.15 -6.07
N PRO A 126 -5.75 14.84 -5.85
CA PRO A 126 -4.57 14.68 -6.69
C PRO A 126 -4.12 13.22 -6.83
N SER A 127 -4.17 12.45 -5.73
CA SER A 127 -3.81 11.03 -5.75
C SER A 127 -4.77 10.16 -6.54
N PHE A 128 -6.05 10.53 -6.66
CA PHE A 128 -6.97 9.80 -7.53
C PHE A 128 -6.52 9.88 -9.00
N PHE A 129 -6.07 11.04 -9.46
CA PHE A 129 -5.53 11.18 -10.82
C PHE A 129 -4.21 10.43 -11.00
N LEU A 130 -3.33 10.44 -9.98
CA LEU A 130 -2.12 9.61 -9.98
C LEU A 130 -2.46 8.12 -10.09
N GLU A 131 -3.48 7.67 -9.37
CA GLU A 131 -3.97 6.30 -9.42
C GLU A 131 -4.50 5.94 -10.82
N LEU A 132 -5.24 6.84 -11.48
CA LEU A 132 -5.64 6.64 -12.88
C LEU A 132 -4.44 6.46 -13.81
N VAL A 133 -3.36 7.23 -13.62
CA VAL A 133 -2.12 7.08 -14.40
C VAL A 133 -1.47 5.71 -14.14
N ILE A 134 -1.42 5.25 -12.89
CA ILE A 134 -0.90 3.92 -12.53
C ILE A 134 -1.71 2.83 -13.24
N TRP A 135 -3.03 2.90 -13.19
CA TRP A 135 -3.90 1.92 -13.85
C TRP A 135 -3.79 1.96 -15.37
N ALA A 136 -3.70 3.15 -15.97
CA ALA A 136 -3.49 3.31 -17.41
C ALA A 136 -2.14 2.74 -17.86
N ALA A 137 -1.07 2.98 -17.09
CA ALA A 137 0.23 2.40 -17.33
C ALA A 137 0.20 0.87 -17.23
N LEU A 138 -0.47 0.32 -16.21
CA LEU A 138 -0.64 -1.13 -16.07
C LEU A 138 -1.40 -1.71 -17.27
N ALA A 139 -2.51 -1.10 -17.68
CA ALA A 139 -3.30 -1.54 -18.82
C ALA A 139 -2.48 -1.50 -20.13
N ALA A 140 -1.75 -0.40 -20.39
CA ALA A 140 -0.89 -0.27 -21.56
C ALA A 140 0.15 -1.40 -21.61
N VAL A 141 0.76 -1.70 -20.47
CA VAL A 141 1.78 -2.73 -20.38
C VAL A 141 1.20 -4.13 -20.59
N VAL A 142 0.03 -4.45 -20.04
CA VAL A 142 -0.68 -5.72 -20.30
C VAL A 142 -1.04 -5.86 -21.78
N VAL A 143 -1.48 -4.79 -22.44
CA VAL A 143 -1.79 -4.79 -23.87
C VAL A 143 -0.55 -5.03 -24.71
N VAL A 144 0.57 -4.38 -24.41
CA VAL A 144 1.83 -4.57 -25.13
C VAL A 144 2.35 -6.00 -24.97
N ASP A 145 2.28 -6.57 -23.77
CA ASP A 145 2.76 -7.93 -23.51
C ASP A 145 1.94 -8.98 -24.28
N ARG A 146 0.60 -8.85 -24.26
CA ARG A 146 -0.28 -9.73 -25.05
C ARG A 146 0.05 -9.70 -26.55
N ARG A 147 0.31 -8.51 -27.10
CA ARG A 147 0.68 -8.37 -28.52
C ARG A 147 2.01 -9.03 -28.86
N ARG A 148 2.94 -9.10 -27.91
CA ARG A 148 4.25 -9.74 -28.10
C ARG A 148 4.21 -11.25 -27.92
N GLY A 149 3.30 -11.78 -27.11
CA GLY A 149 3.11 -13.23 -26.91
C GLY A 149 2.26 -13.92 -27.98
N THR A 150 1.57 -13.16 -28.84
CA THR A 150 0.80 -13.67 -29.99
C THR A 150 1.55 -13.61 -31.33
N ALA A 151 2.81 -13.17 -31.31
CA ALA A 151 3.72 -13.10 -32.47
C ALA A 151 4.82 -14.15 -32.33
#